data_AF-A0A930EB55-F1
#
_entry.id   AF-A0A930EB55-F1
#
_cell.length_a   1.000
_cell.length_b   1.000
_cell.length_c   1.000
_cell.angle_alpha   90.00
_cell.angle_beta   90.00
_cell.angle_gamma   90.00
#
_symmetry.space_group_name_H-M   'P 1'
#
loop_
_entity.id
_entity.type
_entity.pdbx_description
1 polymer ?
#
loop_
_entity_poly.entity_id
_entity_poly.type
_entity_poly.pdbx_seq_one_letter_code
_entity_poly.pdbx_strand_id
1 'polypeptide(L)'
;KYQGFLKFLEITGAFDFTEVKNYWYSVNASIVLSAVSILVSLIILRKAGAIIEEDKGKFIQETVMKFFMLICTVLALLMVFSVLLTVLWAAIFVIYFSFSGIEKLSLSNMKGISSINIFIYITIAISAIIFILQMLYFVQMYFLRRIGMYEALVYNFHLCKKNRLRIILPVALLVILNILLNLPFGILGFATLFSKYKFLIIIVASILNSILSIFFILLTTVIYLNVEYMDLRKK
;
A
#
# COMPACT_ATOMS: atom_id res chain seq x y z
N LYS A 1 6.31 -29.97 5.61
CA LYS A 1 5.13 -30.85 5.81
C LYS A 1 4.03 -30.60 4.77
N TYR A 2 3.62 -29.36 4.49
CA TYR A 2 2.58 -29.02 3.48
C TYR A 2 2.92 -29.43 2.04
N GLN A 3 4.18 -29.25 1.60
CA GLN A 3 4.61 -29.64 0.24
C GLN A 3 4.50 -31.14 -0.03
N GLY A 4 4.64 -32.00 0.99
CA GLY A 4 4.53 -33.45 0.82
C GLY A 4 3.08 -33.91 0.60
N PHE A 5 2.12 -33.25 1.25
CA PHE A 5 0.69 -33.55 1.10
C PHE A 5 0.15 -33.10 -0.26
N LEU A 6 0.54 -31.91 -0.72
CA LEU A 6 0.16 -31.42 -2.05
C LEU A 6 0.74 -32.30 -3.17
N LYS A 7 2.00 -32.72 -3.03
CA LYS A 7 2.66 -33.61 -3.99
C LYS A 7 2.04 -35.01 -4.01
N PHE A 8 1.58 -35.51 -2.87
CA PHE A 8 0.84 -36.77 -2.78
C PHE A 8 -0.50 -36.70 -3.53
N LEU A 9 -1.28 -35.62 -3.33
CA LEU A 9 -2.56 -35.43 -4.02
C LEU A 9 -2.40 -35.29 -5.55
N GLU A 10 -1.33 -34.61 -5.99
CA GLU A 10 -0.96 -34.46 -7.40
C GLU A 10 -0.55 -35.81 -8.04
N ILE A 11 0.23 -36.64 -7.33
CA ILE A 11 0.62 -37.99 -7.77
C ILE A 11 -0.57 -38.95 -7.84
N THR A 12 -1.55 -38.81 -6.94
CA THR A 12 -2.76 -39.64 -6.94
C THR A 12 -3.78 -39.26 -8.01
N GLY A 13 -3.53 -38.22 -8.81
CA GLY A 13 -4.43 -37.76 -9.88
C GLY A 13 -5.77 -37.20 -9.38
N ALA A 14 -5.90 -36.95 -8.07
CA ALA A 14 -7.16 -36.53 -7.46
C ALA A 14 -7.50 -35.05 -7.75
N PHE A 15 -6.49 -34.21 -8.02
CA PHE A 15 -6.63 -32.79 -8.36
C PHE A 15 -5.46 -32.30 -9.22
N ASP A 16 -5.74 -31.58 -10.30
CA ASP A 16 -4.74 -30.83 -11.08
C ASP A 16 -4.46 -29.48 -10.41
N PHE A 17 -3.31 -29.36 -9.73
CA PHE A 17 -2.89 -28.13 -9.05
C PHE A 17 -2.17 -27.14 -9.98
N THR A 18 -2.02 -27.43 -11.27
CA THR A 18 -1.30 -26.59 -12.22
C THR A 18 -1.91 -25.19 -12.29
N GLU A 19 -3.25 -25.08 -12.27
CA GLU A 19 -3.95 -23.80 -12.28
C GLU A 19 -3.75 -22.99 -10.98
N VAL A 20 -3.76 -23.66 -9.83
CA VAL A 20 -3.52 -23.04 -8.51
C VAL A 20 -2.08 -22.54 -8.43
N LYS A 21 -1.11 -23.33 -8.90
CA LYS A 21 0.30 -22.95 -8.97
C LYS A 21 0.51 -21.74 -9.90
N ASN A 22 -0.10 -21.76 -11.08
CA ASN A 22 -0.07 -20.64 -12.03
C ASN A 22 -0.70 -19.37 -11.44
N TYR A 23 -1.77 -19.51 -10.67
CA TYR A 23 -2.36 -18.39 -9.93
C TYR A 23 -1.37 -17.79 -8.91
N TRP A 24 -0.74 -18.62 -8.08
CA TRP A 24 0.24 -18.15 -7.10
C TRP A 24 1.43 -17.46 -7.74
N TYR A 25 1.96 -17.99 -8.85
CA TYR A 25 3.02 -17.31 -9.59
C TYR A 25 2.56 -15.97 -10.16
N SER A 26 1.33 -15.89 -10.67
CA SER A 26 0.79 -14.64 -11.23
C SER A 26 0.65 -13.54 -10.17
N VAL A 27 0.25 -13.90 -8.94
CA VAL A 27 0.14 -12.96 -7.81
C VAL A 27 1.53 -12.50 -7.36
N ASN A 28 2.49 -13.41 -7.22
CA ASN A 28 3.85 -13.02 -6.83
C ASN A 28 4.51 -12.13 -7.90
N ALA A 29 4.30 -12.44 -9.18
CA ALA A 29 4.81 -11.63 -10.28
C ALA A 29 4.25 -10.20 -10.26
N SER A 30 2.95 -10.02 -9.98
CA SER A 30 2.35 -8.68 -9.91
C SER A 30 2.91 -7.86 -8.73
N ILE A 31 3.17 -8.49 -7.58
CA ILE A 31 3.80 -7.83 -6.43
C ILE A 31 5.22 -7.35 -6.80
N VAL A 32 6.03 -8.21 -7.41
CA VAL A 32 7.40 -7.82 -7.82
C VAL A 32 7.37 -6.70 -8.85
N LEU A 33 6.51 -6.81 -9.87
CA LEU A 33 6.37 -5.77 -10.91
C LEU A 33 5.94 -4.43 -10.33
N SER A 34 5.00 -4.42 -9.38
CA SER A 34 4.57 -3.19 -8.71
C SER A 34 5.67 -2.56 -7.87
N ALA A 35 6.44 -3.35 -7.11
CA ALA A 35 7.57 -2.85 -6.34
C ALA A 35 8.66 -2.23 -7.24
N VAL A 36 8.98 -2.90 -8.36
CA VAL A 36 9.93 -2.39 -9.35
C VAL A 36 9.41 -1.09 -9.98
N SER A 37 8.12 -1.03 -10.35
CA SER A 37 7.52 0.19 -10.92
C SER A 37 7.61 1.38 -9.96
N ILE A 38 7.33 1.16 -8.67
CA ILE A 38 7.45 2.21 -7.65
C ILE A 38 8.90 2.70 -7.54
N LEU A 39 9.86 1.78 -7.46
CA LEU A 39 11.28 2.11 -7.36
C LEU A 39 11.75 2.89 -8.59
N VAL A 40 11.39 2.46 -9.79
CA VAL A 40 11.70 3.18 -11.04
C VAL A 40 11.11 4.59 -11.01
N SER A 41 9.87 4.73 -10.57
CA SER A 41 9.20 6.03 -10.46
C SER A 41 9.91 6.96 -9.47
N LEU A 42 10.41 6.43 -8.34
CA LEU A 42 11.20 7.18 -7.37
C LEU A 42 12.60 7.56 -7.90
N ILE A 43 13.22 6.72 -8.73
CA ILE A 43 14.48 7.08 -9.40
C ILE A 43 14.25 8.22 -10.40
N ILE A 44 13.18 8.15 -11.20
CA ILE A 44 12.80 9.24 -12.11
C ILE A 44 12.57 10.53 -11.32
N LEU A 45 11.87 10.43 -10.18
CA LEU A 45 11.66 11.54 -9.27
C LEU A 45 12.98 12.17 -8.79
N ARG A 46 13.88 11.36 -8.22
CA ARG A 46 15.17 11.87 -7.72
C ARG A 46 15.99 12.50 -8.84
N LYS A 47 15.98 11.90 -10.03
CA LYS A 47 16.67 12.44 -11.20
C LYS A 47 16.12 13.81 -11.60
N ALA A 48 14.80 13.98 -11.61
CA ALA A 48 14.18 15.27 -11.88
C ALA A 48 14.55 16.33 -10.82
N GLY A 49 14.52 15.96 -9.53
CA GLY A 49 14.95 16.83 -8.44
C GLY A 49 16.43 17.23 -8.52
N ALA A 50 17.32 16.28 -8.84
CA ALA A 50 18.75 16.54 -8.97
C ALA A 50 19.07 17.51 -10.13
N ILE A 51 18.32 17.47 -11.23
CA ILE A 51 18.44 18.43 -12.33
C ILE A 51 18.05 19.83 -11.86
N ILE A 52 16.98 19.96 -11.08
CA ILE A 52 16.51 21.24 -10.54
C ILE A 52 17.52 21.84 -9.54
N GLU A 53 18.21 20.98 -8.78
CA GLU A 53 19.15 21.38 -7.72
C GLU A 53 20.62 21.43 -8.17
N GLU A 54 20.91 21.21 -9.46
CA GLU A 54 22.27 21.08 -10.01
C GLU A 54 23.17 20.05 -9.26
N ASP A 55 22.56 19.02 -8.69
CA ASP A 55 23.25 18.02 -7.87
C ASP A 55 23.91 16.93 -8.74
N LYS A 56 25.23 16.80 -8.65
CA LYS A 56 26.05 15.82 -9.39
C LYS A 56 26.34 14.53 -8.61
N GLY A 57 25.72 14.32 -7.45
CA GLY A 57 25.96 13.17 -6.58
C GLY A 57 25.49 11.80 -7.13
N LYS A 58 25.84 10.71 -6.43
CA LYS A 58 25.37 9.33 -6.70
C LYS A 58 23.90 9.14 -6.29
N PHE A 59 22.98 9.83 -6.96
CA PHE A 59 21.56 9.91 -6.59
C PHE A 59 20.83 8.55 -6.62
N ILE A 60 21.21 7.62 -7.52
CA ILE A 60 20.56 6.30 -7.62
C ILE A 60 20.77 5.48 -6.34
N GLN A 61 22.01 5.42 -5.84
CA GLN A 61 22.36 4.66 -4.64
C GLN A 61 21.63 5.20 -3.42
N GLU A 62 21.59 6.53 -3.26
CA GLU A 62 20.88 7.18 -2.14
C GLU A 62 19.38 6.86 -2.17
N THR A 63 18.74 6.94 -3.35
CA THR A 63 17.31 6.63 -3.52
C THR A 63 17.00 5.18 -3.17
N VAL A 64 17.82 4.23 -3.64
CA VAL A 64 17.63 2.81 -3.33
C VAL A 64 17.77 2.56 -1.83
N MET A 65 18.75 3.17 -1.17
CA MET A 65 18.93 3.04 0.28
C MET A 65 17.75 3.64 1.06
N LYS A 66 17.27 4.82 0.68
CA LYS A 66 16.08 5.43 1.28
C LYS A 66 14.83 4.58 1.06
N PHE A 67 14.66 3.99 -0.12
CA PHE A 67 13.56 3.09 -0.43
C PHE A 67 13.58 1.83 0.44
N PHE A 68 14.75 1.21 0.58
CA PHE A 68 14.94 0.07 1.47
C PHE A 68 14.64 0.44 2.94
N MET A 69 15.18 1.56 3.42
CA MET A 69 14.91 2.06 4.77
C MET A 69 13.42 2.31 4.99
N LEU A 70 12.72 2.89 4.00
CA LEU A 70 11.28 3.09 4.04
C LEU A 70 10.50 1.78 4.16
N ILE A 71 10.84 0.78 3.36
CA ILE A 71 10.22 -0.54 3.44
C ILE A 71 10.46 -1.16 4.83
N CYS A 72 11.70 -1.15 5.32
CA CYS A 72 12.03 -1.70 6.64
C CYS A 72 11.24 -1.00 7.76
N THR A 73 11.16 0.32 7.74
CA THR A 73 10.41 1.10 8.73
C THR A 73 8.91 0.79 8.68
N VAL A 74 8.33 0.70 7.48
CA VAL A 74 6.90 0.36 7.30
C VAL A 74 6.63 -1.07 7.78
N LEU A 75 7.49 -2.03 7.44
CA LEU A 75 7.36 -3.42 7.90
C LEU A 75 7.47 -3.53 9.42
N ALA A 76 8.43 -2.83 10.03
CA ALA A 76 8.58 -2.79 11.48
C ALA A 76 7.33 -2.20 12.15
N LEU A 77 6.79 -1.10 11.62
CA LEU A 77 5.58 -0.47 12.13
C LEU A 77 4.36 -1.39 11.99
N LEU A 78 4.22 -2.10 10.86
CA LEU A 78 3.17 -3.10 10.65
C LEU A 78 3.28 -4.27 11.63
N MET A 79 4.48 -4.77 11.90
CA MET A 79 4.68 -5.82 12.91
C MET A 79 4.26 -5.36 14.29
N VAL A 80 4.73 -4.19 14.75
CA VAL A 80 4.34 -3.62 16.04
C VAL A 80 2.83 -3.41 16.12
N PHE A 81 2.24 -2.82 15.09
CA PHE A 81 0.80 -2.59 15.02
C PHE A 81 0.01 -3.89 15.06
N SER A 82 0.46 -4.93 14.35
CA SER A 82 -0.19 -6.25 14.35
C SER A 82 -0.18 -6.90 15.73
N VAL A 83 0.94 -6.82 16.45
CA VAL A 83 1.05 -7.35 17.82
C VAL A 83 0.13 -6.57 18.76
N LEU A 84 0.15 -5.24 18.72
CA LEU A 84 -0.74 -4.40 19.51
C LEU A 84 -2.22 -4.71 19.25
N LEU A 85 -2.58 -4.90 17.97
CA LEU A 85 -3.93 -5.27 17.59
C LEU A 85 -4.32 -6.62 18.22
N THR A 86 -3.45 -7.64 18.11
CA THR A 86 -3.74 -8.98 18.67
C THR A 86 -3.91 -8.96 20.20
N VAL A 87 -3.12 -8.15 20.91
CA VAL A 87 -3.24 -8.00 22.37
C VAL A 87 -4.55 -7.30 22.73
N LEU A 88 -4.90 -6.23 22.01
CA LEU A 88 -6.15 -5.50 22.20
C LEU A 88 -7.36 -6.41 21.91
N TRP A 89 -7.28 -7.23 20.87
CA TRP A 89 -8.26 -8.26 20.53
C TRP A 89 -8.47 -9.27 21.66
N ALA A 90 -7.37 -9.82 22.18
CA ALA A 90 -7.43 -10.77 23.30
C ALA A 90 -8.07 -10.14 24.54
N ALA A 91 -7.73 -8.88 24.86
CA ALA A 91 -8.30 -8.15 25.99
C ALA A 91 -9.80 -7.90 25.84
N ILE A 92 -10.26 -7.39 24.69
CA ILE A 92 -11.69 -7.17 24.41
C ILE A 92 -12.46 -8.49 24.49
N PHE A 93 -11.89 -9.57 23.94
CA PHE A 93 -12.50 -10.89 23.96
C PHE A 93 -12.68 -11.42 25.39
N VAL A 94 -11.65 -11.30 26.24
CA VAL A 94 -11.71 -11.71 27.66
C VAL A 94 -12.74 -10.89 28.45
N ILE A 95 -12.80 -9.58 28.23
CA ILE A 95 -13.79 -8.69 28.88
C ILE A 95 -15.20 -9.08 28.44
N TYR A 96 -15.43 -9.30 27.14
CA TYR A 96 -16.73 -9.69 26.61
C TYR A 96 -17.22 -11.01 27.22
N PHE A 97 -16.37 -12.05 27.27
CA PHE A 97 -16.74 -13.32 27.89
C PHE A 97 -17.00 -13.21 29.40
N SER A 98 -16.18 -12.42 30.11
CA SER A 98 -16.34 -12.19 31.56
C SER A 98 -17.66 -11.50 31.89
N PHE A 99 -18.08 -10.49 31.11
CA PHE A 99 -19.30 -9.71 31.37
C PHE A 99 -20.58 -10.38 30.84
N SER A 100 -20.47 -11.18 29.78
CA SER A 100 -21.65 -11.77 29.14
C SER A 100 -22.16 -13.03 29.84
N GLY A 101 -21.37 -13.62 30.77
CA GLY A 101 -21.74 -14.85 31.48
C GLY A 101 -21.89 -16.06 30.53
N ILE A 102 -21.28 -15.99 29.34
CA ILE A 102 -21.43 -17.00 28.30
C ILE A 102 -20.49 -18.17 28.57
N GLU A 103 -21.04 -19.29 29.05
CA GLU A 103 -20.28 -20.53 29.26
C GLU A 103 -20.14 -21.38 27.98
N LYS A 104 -21.00 -21.17 26.97
CA LYS A 104 -20.98 -21.89 25.68
C LYS A 104 -21.18 -20.96 24.49
N LEU A 105 -20.37 -21.17 23.45
CA LEU A 105 -20.46 -20.43 22.19
C LEU A 105 -21.72 -20.85 21.42
N SER A 106 -22.81 -20.10 21.56
CA SER A 106 -24.05 -20.28 20.79
C SER A 106 -24.09 -19.38 19.55
N LEU A 107 -24.98 -19.67 18.60
CA LEU A 107 -25.14 -18.88 17.38
C LEU A 107 -25.52 -17.41 17.65
N SER A 108 -26.28 -17.11 18.71
CA SER A 108 -26.61 -15.73 19.11
C SER A 108 -25.38 -14.97 19.60
N ASN A 109 -24.51 -15.66 20.32
CA ASN A 109 -23.28 -15.10 20.90
C ASN A 109 -22.23 -14.85 19.81
N MET A 110 -22.19 -15.71 18.78
CA MET A 110 -21.37 -15.49 17.59
C MET A 110 -21.80 -14.25 16.78
N LYS A 111 -23.10 -13.95 16.71
CA LYS A 111 -23.58 -12.71 16.06
C LYS A 111 -23.13 -11.45 16.82
N GLY A 112 -23.15 -11.48 18.15
CA GLY A 112 -22.67 -10.37 18.99
C GLY A 112 -21.18 -10.09 18.80
N ILE A 113 -20.35 -11.14 18.76
CA ILE A 113 -18.91 -11.05 18.48
C ILE A 113 -18.68 -10.49 17.06
N SER A 114 -19.44 -10.97 16.06
CA SER A 114 -19.35 -10.47 14.68
C SER A 114 -19.62 -8.96 14.57
N SER A 115 -20.63 -8.44 15.28
CA SER A 115 -20.93 -7.01 15.29
C SER A 115 -19.80 -6.17 15.88
N ILE A 116 -19.20 -6.59 17.00
CA ILE A 116 -18.04 -5.91 17.61
C ILE A 116 -16.87 -5.87 16.63
N ASN A 117 -16.63 -6.98 15.92
CA ASN A 117 -15.56 -7.04 14.92
C ASN A 117 -15.74 -5.99 13.81
N ILE A 118 -16.96 -5.83 13.31
CA ILE A 118 -17.28 -4.87 12.25
C ILE A 118 -16.97 -3.43 12.73
N PHE A 119 -17.38 -3.05 13.94
CA PHE A 119 -17.10 -1.72 14.48
C PHE A 119 -15.60 -1.45 14.57
N ILE A 120 -14.81 -2.42 15.03
CA ILE A 120 -13.35 -2.29 15.13
C ILE A 120 -12.72 -2.12 13.74
N TYR A 121 -13.12 -2.92 12.75
CA TYR A 121 -12.62 -2.77 11.39
C TYR A 121 -12.90 -1.38 10.82
N ILE A 122 -14.09 -0.83 11.07
CA ILE A 122 -14.46 0.53 10.66
C ILE A 122 -13.55 1.55 11.35
N THR A 123 -13.31 1.43 12.66
CA THR A 123 -12.42 2.34 13.40
C THR A 123 -10.99 2.30 12.86
N ILE A 124 -10.45 1.10 12.60
CA ILE A 124 -9.11 0.92 12.02
C ILE A 124 -9.07 1.57 10.64
N ALA A 125 -10.05 1.32 9.78
CA ALA A 125 -10.10 1.89 8.44
C ALA A 125 -10.13 3.43 8.48
N ILE A 126 -10.96 4.02 9.33
CA ILE A 126 -11.03 5.47 9.51
C ILE A 126 -9.69 6.03 10.01
N SER A 127 -9.07 5.37 11.00
CA SER A 127 -7.78 5.80 11.53
C SER A 127 -6.67 5.77 10.48
N ALA A 128 -6.65 4.74 9.62
CA ALA A 128 -5.70 4.60 8.52
C ALA A 128 -5.91 5.71 7.47
N ILE A 129 -7.16 6.02 7.12
CA ILE A 129 -7.49 7.12 6.21
C ILE A 129 -7.00 8.46 6.78
N ILE A 130 -7.28 8.73 8.05
CA ILE A 130 -6.81 9.96 8.72
C ILE A 130 -5.29 10.04 8.69
N PHE A 131 -4.60 8.94 9.00
CA PHE A 131 -3.14 8.87 8.96
C PHE A 131 -2.58 9.18 7.56
N ILE A 132 -3.15 8.58 6.50
CA ILE A 132 -2.76 8.85 5.12
C ILE A 132 -2.95 10.34 4.76
N LEU A 133 -4.08 10.94 5.17
CA LEU A 133 -4.37 12.36 4.93
C LEU A 133 -3.42 13.31 5.67
N GLN A 134 -2.73 12.83 6.71
CA GLN A 134 -1.71 13.60 7.42
C GLN A 134 -0.31 13.44 6.80
N MET A 135 -0.11 12.48 5.90
CA MET A 135 1.21 12.06 5.38
C MET A 135 1.37 12.37 3.88
N LEU A 136 0.58 13.31 3.36
CA LEU A 136 0.40 13.53 1.92
C LEU A 136 1.68 13.93 1.17
N TYR A 137 2.61 14.64 1.84
CA TYR A 137 3.84 15.15 1.22
C TYR A 137 5.09 14.36 1.64
N PHE A 138 4.94 13.37 2.52
CA PHE A 138 6.05 12.70 3.18
C PHE A 138 6.98 12.00 2.18
N VAL A 139 6.42 11.25 1.22
CA VAL A 139 7.20 10.50 0.24
C VAL A 139 8.04 11.44 -0.60
N GLN A 140 7.43 12.46 -1.19
CA GLN A 140 8.10 13.43 -2.06
C GLN A 140 9.21 14.13 -1.28
N MET A 141 8.92 14.57 -0.07
CA MET A 141 9.89 15.24 0.78
C MET A 141 11.08 14.35 1.13
N TYR A 142 10.83 13.13 1.61
CA TYR A 142 11.88 12.21 2.05
C TYR A 142 12.84 11.82 0.91
N PHE A 143 12.31 11.64 -0.30
CA PHE A 143 13.11 11.28 -1.47
C PHE A 143 13.77 12.47 -2.16
N LEU A 144 13.15 13.65 -2.18
CA LEU A 144 13.72 14.84 -2.84
C LEU A 144 14.71 15.61 -1.97
N ARG A 145 14.54 15.60 -0.64
CA ARG A 145 15.42 16.34 0.27
C ARG A 145 16.46 15.42 0.90
N ARG A 146 17.67 15.92 1.10
CA ARG A 146 18.74 15.21 1.84
C ARG A 146 18.53 15.34 3.35
N ILE A 147 17.40 14.84 3.84
CA ILE A 147 16.99 14.91 5.25
C ILE A 147 16.64 13.53 5.80
N GLY A 148 16.62 13.42 7.13
CA GLY A 148 16.22 12.19 7.83
C GLY A 148 14.70 11.96 7.78
N MET A 149 14.26 10.74 8.09
CA MET A 149 12.82 10.39 8.15
C MET A 149 12.06 11.26 9.17
N TYR A 150 12.63 11.46 10.36
CA TYR A 150 12.00 12.25 11.41
C TYR A 150 11.78 13.71 10.97
N GLU A 151 12.79 14.34 10.39
CA GLU A 151 12.71 15.71 9.86
C GLU A 151 11.68 15.80 8.73
N ALA A 152 11.66 14.82 7.83
CA ALA A 152 10.66 14.72 6.77
C ALA A 152 9.23 14.59 7.32
N LEU A 153 9.03 13.84 8.42
CA LEU A 153 7.72 13.73 9.07
C LEU A 153 7.25 15.06 9.66
N VAL A 154 8.12 15.72 10.44
CA VAL A 154 7.79 16.97 11.11
C VAL A 154 7.43 18.05 10.09
N TYR A 155 8.23 18.19 9.04
CA TYR A 155 7.95 19.20 8.02
C TYR A 155 6.77 18.83 7.12
N ASN A 156 6.54 17.54 6.84
CA ASN A 156 5.30 17.10 6.19
C ASN A 156 4.07 17.57 6.98
N PHE A 157 4.05 17.43 8.31
CA PHE A 157 2.91 17.90 9.11
C PHE A 157 2.75 19.42 9.04
N HIS A 158 3.85 20.18 8.96
CA HIS A 158 3.81 21.63 8.74
C HIS A 158 3.17 21.98 7.39
N LEU A 159 3.64 21.39 6.29
CA LEU A 159 3.08 21.63 4.94
C LEU A 159 1.61 21.22 4.85
N CYS A 160 1.25 20.10 5.47
CA CYS A 160 -0.12 19.62 5.55
C CYS A 160 -1.05 20.55 6.34
N LYS A 161 -0.62 21.50 7.18
CA LYS A 161 -1.58 22.34 7.92
C LYS A 161 -2.41 23.26 7.03
N LYS A 162 -1.83 23.78 5.94
CA LYS A 162 -2.48 24.81 5.09
C LYS A 162 -2.71 24.38 3.64
N ASN A 163 -2.10 23.28 3.19
CA ASN A 163 -2.05 22.93 1.76
C ASN A 163 -2.72 21.61 1.38
N ARG A 164 -3.39 20.88 2.30
CA ARG A 164 -3.94 19.53 2.04
C ARG A 164 -4.77 19.43 0.77
N LEU A 165 -5.65 20.38 0.53
CA LEU A 165 -6.55 20.36 -0.64
C LEU A 165 -5.80 20.40 -1.97
N ARG A 166 -4.61 21.04 -2.02
CA ARG A 166 -3.81 21.17 -3.25
C ARG A 166 -3.30 19.84 -3.76
N ILE A 167 -3.08 18.86 -2.86
CA ILE A 167 -2.68 17.51 -3.23
C ILE A 167 -3.86 16.53 -3.22
N ILE A 168 -4.83 16.69 -2.32
CA ILE A 168 -6.00 15.81 -2.24
C ILE A 168 -6.83 15.87 -3.53
N LEU A 169 -7.12 17.07 -4.07
CA LEU A 169 -8.00 17.20 -5.22
C LEU A 169 -7.43 16.51 -6.48
N PRO A 170 -6.16 16.74 -6.87
CA PRO A 170 -5.59 16.05 -8.04
C PRO A 170 -5.42 14.55 -7.80
N VAL A 171 -5.06 14.13 -6.57
CA VAL A 171 -4.94 12.71 -6.21
C VAL A 171 -6.30 12.00 -6.30
N ALA A 172 -7.37 12.61 -5.80
CA ALA A 172 -8.71 12.04 -5.85
C ALA A 172 -9.19 11.79 -7.29
N LEU A 173 -8.96 12.76 -8.19
CA LEU A 173 -9.26 12.60 -9.61
C LEU A 173 -8.48 11.43 -10.23
N LEU A 174 -7.20 11.29 -9.87
CA LEU A 174 -6.33 10.22 -10.35
C LEU A 174 -6.77 8.84 -9.82
N VAL A 175 -7.25 8.77 -8.58
CA VAL A 175 -7.84 7.55 -8.00
C VAL A 175 -9.11 7.16 -8.75
N ILE A 176 -10.00 8.11 -9.03
CA ILE A 176 -11.23 7.86 -9.81
C ILE A 176 -10.87 7.34 -11.22
N LEU A 177 -9.92 7.98 -11.89
CA LEU A 177 -9.43 7.54 -13.19
C LEU A 177 -8.84 6.13 -13.14
N ASN A 178 -8.05 5.83 -12.11
CA ASN A 178 -7.45 4.52 -11.91
C ASN A 178 -8.53 3.42 -11.74
N ILE A 179 -9.55 3.69 -10.92
CA ILE A 179 -10.68 2.77 -10.73
C ILE A 179 -11.39 2.52 -12.07
N LEU A 180 -11.68 3.57 -12.84
CA LEU A 180 -12.38 3.46 -14.11
C LEU A 180 -11.59 2.65 -15.14
N LEU A 181 -10.27 2.88 -15.22
CA LEU A 181 -9.39 2.16 -16.14
C LEU A 181 -9.19 0.70 -15.75
N ASN A 182 -9.16 0.38 -14.44
CA ASN A 182 -8.99 -0.98 -13.95
C ASN A 182 -10.29 -1.80 -13.92
N LEU A 183 -11.47 -1.18 -13.95
CA LEU A 183 -12.76 -1.85 -13.94
C LEU A 183 -12.90 -2.98 -15.00
N PRO A 184 -12.60 -2.75 -16.30
CA PRO A 184 -12.69 -3.81 -17.30
C PRO A 184 -11.71 -4.96 -17.04
N PHE A 185 -10.50 -4.66 -16.54
CA PHE A 185 -9.51 -5.69 -16.20
C PHE A 185 -9.90 -6.50 -14.96
N GLY A 186 -10.59 -5.89 -14.01
CA GLY A 186 -11.18 -6.58 -12.86
C GLY A 186 -12.24 -7.59 -13.29
N ILE A 187 -13.15 -7.17 -14.19
CA ILE A 187 -14.21 -8.04 -14.74
C ILE A 187 -13.59 -9.17 -15.58
N LEU A 188 -12.66 -8.84 -16.48
CA LEU A 188 -11.96 -9.83 -17.31
C LEU A 188 -11.12 -10.80 -16.47
N GLY A 189 -10.45 -10.29 -15.43
CA GLY A 189 -9.66 -11.11 -14.50
C GLY A 189 -10.52 -12.09 -13.71
N PHE A 190 -11.74 -11.70 -13.34
CA PHE A 190 -12.72 -12.59 -12.73
C PHE A 190 -13.26 -13.64 -13.73
N ALA A 191 -13.63 -13.21 -14.93
CA ALA A 191 -14.13 -14.12 -15.97
C ALA A 191 -13.09 -15.15 -16.45
N THR A 192 -11.80 -14.85 -16.30
CA THR A 192 -10.69 -15.69 -16.75
C THR A 192 -9.90 -16.33 -15.61
N LEU A 193 -10.48 -16.46 -14.41
CA LEU A 193 -9.79 -16.88 -13.18
C LEU A 193 -8.94 -18.16 -13.31
N PHE A 194 -9.34 -19.11 -14.15
CA PHE A 194 -8.64 -20.37 -14.40
C PHE A 194 -8.20 -20.54 -15.86
N SER A 195 -8.22 -19.46 -16.66
CA SER A 195 -7.88 -19.51 -18.07
C SER A 195 -6.40 -19.20 -18.33
N LYS A 196 -5.85 -19.77 -19.41
CA LYS A 196 -4.52 -19.43 -19.96
C LYS A 196 -4.35 -17.93 -20.28
N TYR A 197 -5.45 -17.20 -20.52
CA TYR A 197 -5.42 -15.78 -20.84
C TYR A 197 -5.24 -14.85 -19.62
N LYS A 198 -5.41 -15.38 -18.40
CA LYS A 198 -5.25 -14.62 -17.15
C LYS A 198 -3.90 -13.95 -17.03
N PHE A 199 -2.84 -14.66 -17.40
CA PHE A 199 -1.49 -14.14 -17.34
C PHE A 199 -1.30 -12.91 -18.24
N LEU A 200 -1.86 -12.96 -19.46
CA LEU A 200 -1.82 -11.83 -20.41
C LEU A 200 -2.59 -10.62 -19.85
N ILE A 201 -3.80 -10.85 -19.31
CA ILE A 201 -4.61 -9.79 -18.69
C ILE A 201 -3.87 -9.12 -17.54
N ILE A 202 -3.20 -9.91 -16.69
CA ILE A 202 -2.40 -9.38 -15.56
C ILE A 202 -1.23 -8.54 -16.06
N ILE A 203 -0.52 -8.97 -17.12
CA ILE A 203 0.59 -8.20 -17.69
C ILE A 203 0.10 -6.85 -18.21
N VAL A 204 -0.96 -6.84 -19.01
CA VAL A 204 -1.51 -5.60 -19.60
C VAL A 204 -2.00 -4.65 -18.49
N ALA A 205 -2.73 -5.17 -17.50
CA ALA A 205 -3.17 -4.39 -16.36
C ALA A 205 -1.98 -3.85 -15.54
N SER A 206 -0.90 -4.62 -15.38
CA SER A 206 0.30 -4.20 -14.65
C SER A 206 1.03 -3.06 -15.37
N ILE A 207 1.11 -3.10 -16.71
CA ILE A 207 1.70 -2.02 -17.51
C ILE A 207 0.90 -0.73 -17.35
N LEU A 208 -0.43 -0.80 -17.50
CA LEU A 208 -1.30 0.36 -17.32
C LEU A 208 -1.18 0.97 -15.92
N ASN A 209 -1.16 0.13 -14.87
CA ASN A 209 -0.97 0.59 -13.50
C ASN A 209 0.42 1.22 -13.28
N SER A 210 1.45 0.71 -13.95
CA SER A 210 2.80 1.30 -13.87
C SER A 210 2.84 2.71 -14.47
N ILE A 211 2.19 2.92 -15.63
CA ILE A 211 2.08 4.25 -16.26
C ILE A 211 1.34 5.23 -15.34
N LEU A 212 0.21 4.81 -14.77
CA LEU A 212 -0.55 5.64 -13.82
C LEU A 212 0.26 5.95 -12.55
N SER A 213 1.05 5.00 -12.06
CA SER A 213 1.93 5.18 -10.90
C SER A 213 3.02 6.23 -11.16
N ILE A 214 3.66 6.19 -12.34
CA ILE A 214 4.63 7.20 -12.75
C ILE A 214 3.97 8.58 -12.81
N PHE A 215 2.81 8.68 -13.47
CA PHE A 215 2.06 9.94 -13.57
C PHE A 215 1.66 10.49 -12.19
N PHE A 216 1.20 9.61 -11.29
CA PHE A 216 0.87 9.96 -9.91
C PHE A 216 2.06 10.55 -9.15
N ILE A 217 3.23 9.90 -9.25
CA ILE A 217 4.45 10.36 -8.57
C ILE A 217 4.93 11.70 -9.12
N LEU A 218 4.90 11.89 -10.45
CA LEU A 218 5.25 13.16 -11.08
C LEU A 218 4.30 14.29 -10.66
N LEU A 219 2.99 14.06 -10.71
CA LEU A 219 1.99 15.06 -10.35
C LEU A 219 2.13 15.50 -8.89
N THR A 220 2.20 14.53 -7.97
CA THR A 220 2.33 14.82 -6.53
C THR A 220 3.65 15.54 -6.21
N THR A 221 4.70 15.27 -6.98
CA THR A 221 5.98 15.97 -6.89
C THR A 221 5.90 17.44 -7.32
N VAL A 222 5.28 17.71 -8.48
CA VAL A 222 5.10 19.09 -8.95
C VAL A 222 4.29 19.90 -7.94
N ILE A 223 3.24 19.30 -7.38
CA ILE A 223 2.43 19.93 -6.33
C ILE A 223 3.28 20.18 -5.08
N TYR A 224 4.06 19.19 -4.64
CA TYR A 224 4.96 19.31 -3.51
C TYR A 224 5.96 20.46 -3.69
N LEU A 225 6.69 20.49 -4.81
CA LEU A 225 7.70 21.52 -5.09
C LEU A 225 7.07 22.92 -5.12
N ASN A 226 5.88 23.07 -5.71
CA ASN A 226 5.16 24.34 -5.70
C ASN A 226 4.74 24.77 -4.28
N VAL A 227 4.25 23.83 -3.47
CA VAL A 227 3.86 24.09 -2.07
C VAL A 227 5.07 24.48 -1.22
N GLU A 228 6.18 23.77 -1.36
CA GLU A 228 7.43 24.05 -0.64
C GLU A 228 8.02 25.40 -1.04
N TYR A 229 8.08 25.70 -2.35
CA TYR A 229 8.54 27.00 -2.83
C TYR A 229 7.74 28.17 -2.25
N MET A 230 6.41 28.03 -2.19
CA MET A 230 5.52 29.03 -1.60
C MET A 230 5.65 29.15 -0.08
N ASP A 231 6.06 28.10 0.62
CA ASP A 231 6.36 28.14 2.06
C ASP A 231 7.69 28.87 2.32
N LEU A 232 8.72 28.56 1.53
CA LEU A 232 10.03 29.22 1.62
C LEU A 232 9.96 30.71 1.33
N ARG A 233 9.12 31.16 0.37
CA ARG A 233 8.94 32.59 0.07
C ARG A 233 8.28 33.39 1.19
N LYS A 234 7.60 32.73 2.14
CA LYS A 234 6.92 33.38 3.26
C LYS A 234 7.81 33.53 4.49
N LYS A 235 9.02 32.98 4.46
CA LYS A 235 10.07 33.22 5.44
C LYS A 235 10.93 34.38 4.99
#